data_AF-A0A3N7FBF3-F1
#
_entry.id   AF-A0A3N7FBF3-F1
#
_cell.length_a   1.000
_cell.length_b   1.000
_cell.length_c   1.000
_cell.angle_alpha   90.00
_cell.angle_beta   90.00
_cell.angle_gamma   90.00
#
_symmetry.space_group_name_H-M   'P 1'
#
loop_
_entity.id
_entity.type
_entity.pdbx_description
1 polymer ?
#
loop_
_entity_poly.entity_id
_entity_poly.type
_entity_poly.pdbx_seq_one_letter_code
_entity_poly.pdbx_strand_id
1 'polypeptide(L)'
;MKVEVTALPSYESEEEKFKDKVDRLRQRFFHSISPGGLAGDRKDVQPASGFSLRAEHLWKTIKENKDLDLPAVEVMVATFRCEQIAKETFSRLKSDKTWLALRKAVKARPEPKFRKKLISILKNSLSQYDKEATHFKESIRDEKRQELETEALKVLHPAYVDMLRHLHYTALKSFRNRLVKRVKEASRDGFEASIDHIVKDAMHQFEKGCKDVSISKEWDASAVRGILLCDIEKMESKTKTRFYKVYNTLKAKAVRGVALGIGGMAGAGVAAAAFVGDWDAVSAKKAGDVASTMLRKIIKRHMLKLDNFNANENTDNRANGIVDDLVGETVDNSLDFQNASDTANDSTANDLEGDTSCRTSPARRRWRFSFYLIVGLEVAI
;
A
#
# COMPACT_ATOMS: atom_id res chain seq x y z
N MET A 1 -38.73 44.19 6.72
CA MET A 1 -38.36 44.67 5.36
C MET A 1 -39.58 45.36 4.77
N LYS A 2 -39.49 46.67 4.46
CA LYS A 2 -40.59 47.41 3.83
C LYS A 2 -40.39 47.35 2.31
N VAL A 3 -41.35 46.80 1.59
CA VAL A 3 -41.29 46.68 0.12
C VAL A 3 -42.38 47.58 -0.45
N GLU A 4 -41.98 48.53 -1.31
CA GLU A 4 -42.90 49.39 -2.06
C GLU A 4 -42.66 49.15 -3.56
N VAL A 5 -43.74 48.95 -4.32
CA VAL A 5 -43.68 48.66 -5.75
C VAL A 5 -44.24 49.86 -6.53
N THR A 6 -43.54 50.30 -7.57
CA THR A 6 -43.99 51.36 -8.47
C THR A 6 -43.90 50.87 -9.91
N ALA A 7 -45.04 50.81 -10.60
CA ALA A 7 -45.11 50.34 -11.99
C ALA A 7 -44.94 51.51 -12.98
N LEU A 8 -43.99 51.36 -13.89
CA LEU A 8 -43.72 52.29 -14.99
C LEU A 8 -44.28 51.70 -16.31
N PRO A 9 -44.96 52.50 -17.16
CA PRO A 9 -45.42 52.04 -18.48
C PRO A 9 -44.23 51.83 -19.43
N SER A 10 -44.44 51.21 -20.59
CA SER A 10 -43.35 51.02 -21.56
C SER A 10 -42.90 52.38 -22.13
N TYR A 11 -41.59 52.64 -22.10
CA TYR A 11 -41.01 53.87 -22.64
C TYR A 11 -41.24 53.98 -24.14
N GLU A 12 -41.12 52.87 -24.87
CA GLU A 12 -41.19 52.85 -26.33
C GLU A 12 -42.60 53.12 -26.87
N SER A 13 -43.64 52.66 -26.16
CA SER A 13 -45.03 52.79 -26.61
C SER A 13 -45.77 53.96 -25.96
N GLU A 14 -45.39 54.36 -24.75
CA GLU A 14 -46.11 55.34 -23.92
C GLU A 14 -45.12 56.30 -23.22
N GLU A 15 -44.22 56.89 -24.00
CA GLU A 15 -43.12 57.74 -23.53
C GLU A 15 -43.56 58.87 -22.57
N GLU A 16 -44.62 59.61 -22.92
CA GLU A 16 -45.12 60.71 -22.10
C GLU A 16 -45.64 60.24 -20.73
N LYS A 17 -46.38 59.13 -20.70
CA LYS A 17 -46.88 58.52 -19.46
C LYS A 17 -45.74 57.93 -18.62
N PHE A 18 -44.68 57.43 -19.26
CA PHE A 18 -43.48 56.98 -18.56
C PHE A 18 -42.79 58.15 -17.88
N LYS A 19 -42.54 59.24 -18.61
CA LYS A 19 -41.90 60.45 -18.08
C LYS A 19 -42.70 61.04 -16.92
N ASP A 20 -44.02 61.16 -17.04
CA ASP A 20 -44.89 61.63 -15.94
C ASP A 20 -44.77 60.73 -14.69
N LYS A 21 -44.79 59.41 -14.85
CA LYS A 21 -44.63 58.50 -13.70
C LYS A 21 -43.22 58.52 -13.09
N VAL A 22 -42.19 58.71 -13.89
CA VAL A 22 -40.80 58.88 -13.41
C VAL A 22 -40.69 60.19 -12.61
N ASP A 23 -41.30 61.27 -13.08
CA ASP A 23 -41.31 62.54 -12.35
C ASP A 23 -42.03 62.40 -11.00
N ARG A 24 -43.17 61.72 -10.96
CA ARG A 24 -43.85 61.38 -9.69
C ARG A 24 -42.98 60.54 -8.77
N LEU A 25 -42.23 59.58 -9.29
CA LEU A 25 -41.29 58.78 -8.51
C LEU A 25 -40.14 59.65 -7.96
N ARG A 26 -39.59 60.56 -8.78
CA ARG A 26 -38.55 61.51 -8.38
C ARG A 26 -39.02 62.39 -7.22
N GLN A 27 -40.25 62.89 -7.26
CA GLN A 27 -40.84 63.70 -6.18
C GLN A 27 -40.90 62.95 -4.84
N ARG A 28 -41.08 61.63 -4.87
CA ARG A 28 -41.04 60.80 -3.65
C ARG A 28 -39.63 60.70 -3.05
N PHE A 29 -38.58 60.73 -3.87
CA PHE A 29 -37.20 60.72 -3.38
C PHE A 29 -36.74 62.05 -2.77
N PHE A 30 -37.27 63.18 -3.23
CA PHE A 30 -36.96 64.49 -2.62
C PHE A 30 -37.40 64.56 -1.15
N HIS A 31 -38.52 63.94 -0.80
CA HIS A 31 -39.03 63.87 0.57
C HIS A 31 -38.60 62.59 1.30
N SER A 32 -37.56 61.90 0.80
CA SER A 32 -37.19 60.57 1.28
C SER A 32 -36.73 60.53 2.73
N ILE A 33 -36.09 61.60 3.23
CA ILE A 33 -35.53 61.67 4.59
C ILE A 33 -36.50 62.22 5.63
N SER A 34 -37.68 62.69 5.21
CA SER A 34 -38.73 63.16 6.12
C SER A 34 -39.32 61.98 6.91
N PRO A 35 -39.83 62.18 8.14
CA PRO A 35 -40.51 61.13 8.91
C PRO A 35 -41.62 60.46 8.09
N GLY A 36 -41.63 59.13 8.00
CA GLY A 36 -42.55 58.36 7.14
C GLY A 36 -42.20 58.33 5.63
N GLY A 37 -41.11 58.99 5.22
CA GLY A 37 -40.55 58.94 3.86
C GLY A 37 -39.80 57.64 3.55
N LEU A 38 -39.32 57.48 2.31
CA LEU A 38 -38.67 56.26 1.80
C LEU A 38 -37.44 55.81 2.63
N ALA A 39 -36.73 56.74 3.25
CA ALA A 39 -35.51 56.51 4.02
C ALA A 39 -35.55 57.13 5.43
N GLY A 40 -36.58 57.91 5.77
CA GLY A 40 -36.65 58.69 7.02
C GLY A 40 -36.67 57.84 8.29
N ASP A 41 -37.19 56.62 8.22
CA ASP A 41 -37.31 55.73 9.39
C ASP A 41 -36.12 54.74 9.52
N ARG A 42 -35.07 54.88 8.69
CA ARG A 42 -33.89 54.00 8.75
C ARG A 42 -33.03 54.35 9.96
N LYS A 43 -32.78 53.36 10.82
CA LYS A 43 -32.01 53.53 12.07
C LYS A 43 -30.48 53.50 11.87
N ASP A 44 -30.00 52.99 10.74
CA ASP A 44 -28.58 52.79 10.45
C ASP A 44 -27.98 53.89 9.55
N VAL A 45 -28.27 55.16 9.84
CA VAL A 45 -27.73 56.29 9.07
C VAL A 45 -26.23 56.43 9.34
N GLN A 46 -25.43 56.48 8.26
CA GLN A 46 -23.98 56.58 8.35
C GLN A 46 -23.46 57.92 7.82
N PRO A 47 -22.41 58.49 8.42
CA PRO A 47 -21.76 59.68 7.88
C PRO A 47 -21.23 59.43 6.48
N ALA A 48 -21.44 60.38 5.57
CA ALA A 48 -20.95 60.31 4.20
C ALA A 48 -19.42 60.19 4.13
N SER A 49 -18.70 60.81 5.09
CA SER A 49 -17.24 60.75 5.20
C SER A 49 -16.70 59.32 5.39
N GLY A 50 -17.48 58.42 6.00
CA GLY A 50 -17.10 57.03 6.21
C GLY A 50 -17.57 56.07 5.10
N PHE A 51 -18.28 56.57 4.08
CA PHE A 51 -18.92 55.72 3.08
C PHE A 51 -17.90 54.94 2.24
N SER A 52 -16.85 55.60 1.74
CA SER A 52 -15.83 54.95 0.91
C SER A 52 -15.14 53.80 1.63
N LEU A 53 -14.68 54.05 2.86
CA LEU A 53 -14.01 53.05 3.70
C LEU A 53 -14.94 51.87 4.01
N ARG A 54 -16.21 52.14 4.31
CA ARG A 54 -17.20 51.08 4.57
C ARG A 54 -17.56 50.29 3.32
N ALA A 55 -17.68 50.95 2.17
CA ALA A 55 -17.94 50.29 0.90
C ALA A 55 -16.77 49.38 0.51
N GLU A 56 -15.53 49.84 0.71
CA GLU A 56 -14.33 49.03 0.51
C GLU A 56 -14.30 47.82 1.45
N HIS A 57 -14.57 48.01 2.74
CA HIS A 57 -14.65 46.92 3.70
C HIS A 57 -15.76 45.92 3.34
N LEU A 58 -16.96 46.40 2.98
CA LEU A 58 -18.07 45.55 2.57
C LEU A 58 -17.71 44.75 1.31
N TRP A 59 -17.08 45.39 0.34
CA TRP A 59 -16.61 44.74 -0.88
C TRP A 59 -15.56 43.67 -0.60
N LYS A 60 -14.61 43.97 0.31
CA LYS A 60 -13.63 43.00 0.78
C LYS A 60 -14.31 41.79 1.44
N THR A 61 -15.26 42.02 2.35
CA THR A 61 -16.04 40.95 3.00
C THR A 61 -16.80 40.11 1.99
N ILE A 62 -17.43 40.73 0.97
CA ILE A 62 -18.13 40.01 -0.10
C ILE A 62 -17.15 39.15 -0.90
N LYS A 63 -15.99 39.69 -1.27
CA LYS A 63 -15.00 38.99 -2.09
C LYS A 63 -14.30 37.84 -1.36
N GLU A 64 -14.11 37.97 -0.05
CA GLU A 64 -13.46 36.94 0.78
C GLU A 64 -14.45 35.87 1.27
N ASN A 65 -15.76 36.05 1.04
CA ASN A 65 -16.77 35.11 1.48
C ASN A 65 -16.85 33.89 0.56
N LYS A 66 -16.31 32.76 1.03
CA LYS A 66 -16.33 31.47 0.34
C LYS A 66 -17.73 30.91 0.10
N ASP A 67 -18.75 31.33 0.86
CA ASP A 67 -20.13 30.88 0.65
C ASP A 67 -20.75 31.51 -0.61
N LEU A 68 -20.17 32.60 -1.12
CA LEU A 68 -20.54 33.22 -2.40
C LEU A 68 -19.80 32.61 -3.60
N ASP A 69 -18.79 31.77 -3.38
CA ASP A 69 -18.14 30.96 -4.41
C ASP A 69 -19.03 29.78 -4.80
N LEU A 70 -20.24 30.10 -5.29
CA LEU A 70 -21.18 29.13 -5.78
C LEU A 70 -20.61 28.56 -7.09
N PRO A 71 -20.27 27.25 -7.14
CA PRO A 71 -19.94 26.63 -8.41
C PRO A 71 -21.11 26.86 -9.35
N ALA A 72 -20.82 27.16 -10.62
CA ALA A 72 -21.87 27.21 -11.63
C ALA A 72 -22.72 25.93 -11.51
N VAL A 73 -24.05 26.06 -11.56
CA VAL A 73 -24.98 24.94 -11.34
C VAL A 73 -24.60 23.71 -12.19
N GLU A 74 -24.13 23.95 -13.41
CA GLU A 74 -23.60 22.92 -14.31
C GLU A 74 -22.39 22.14 -13.73
N VAL A 75 -21.41 22.85 -13.14
CA VAL A 75 -20.25 22.23 -12.48
C VAL A 75 -20.69 21.40 -11.28
N MET A 76 -21.61 21.91 -10.47
CA MET A 76 -22.15 21.18 -9.31
C MET A 76 -22.86 19.88 -9.74
N VAL A 77 -23.75 19.97 -10.74
CA VAL A 77 -24.48 18.81 -11.26
C VAL A 77 -23.52 17.80 -11.88
N ALA A 78 -22.53 18.25 -12.65
CA ALA A 78 -21.53 17.38 -13.25
C ALA A 78 -20.69 16.66 -12.19
N THR A 79 -20.23 17.36 -11.15
CA THR A 79 -19.48 16.75 -10.04
C THR A 79 -20.30 15.67 -9.35
N PHE A 80 -21.55 15.98 -8.98
CA PHE A 80 -22.42 15.02 -8.34
C PHE A 80 -22.66 13.79 -9.24
N ARG A 81 -22.90 13.99 -10.54
CA ARG A 81 -23.15 12.88 -11.47
C ARG A 81 -21.92 12.02 -11.70
N CYS A 82 -20.76 12.61 -11.95
CA CYS A 82 -19.51 11.86 -12.08
C CYS A 82 -19.19 11.05 -10.82
N GLU A 83 -19.46 11.61 -9.64
CA GLU A 83 -19.26 10.90 -8.36
C GLU A 83 -20.19 9.68 -8.22
N GLN A 84 -21.47 9.80 -8.59
CA GLN A 84 -22.40 8.67 -8.56
C GLN A 84 -21.97 7.57 -9.54
N ILE A 85 -21.61 7.94 -10.77
CA ILE A 85 -21.11 6.99 -11.78
C ILE A 85 -19.85 6.27 -11.27
N ALA A 86 -18.93 6.99 -10.63
CA ALA A 86 -17.74 6.41 -10.02
C ALA A 86 -18.10 5.40 -8.92
N LYS A 87 -19.01 5.75 -8.00
CA LYS A 87 -19.48 4.88 -6.91
C LYS A 87 -20.18 3.61 -7.42
N GLU A 88 -21.03 3.75 -8.43
CA GLU A 88 -21.71 2.61 -9.07
C GLU A 88 -20.70 1.71 -9.78
N THR A 89 -19.78 2.30 -10.55
CA THR A 89 -18.70 1.55 -11.23
C THR A 89 -17.82 0.80 -10.24
N PHE A 90 -17.46 1.42 -9.12
CA PHE A 90 -16.69 0.79 -8.06
C PHE A 90 -17.44 -0.38 -7.41
N SER A 91 -18.74 -0.22 -7.18
CA SER A 91 -19.60 -1.28 -6.65
C SER A 91 -19.68 -2.46 -7.62
N ARG A 92 -19.81 -2.19 -8.93
CA ARG A 92 -19.75 -3.22 -9.98
C ARG A 92 -18.42 -3.96 -9.95
N LEU A 93 -17.28 -3.26 -9.86
CA LEU A 93 -15.96 -3.87 -9.74
C LEU A 93 -15.86 -4.83 -8.54
N LYS A 94 -16.36 -4.43 -7.36
CA LYS A 94 -16.35 -5.29 -6.16
C LYS A 94 -17.13 -6.59 -6.35
N SER A 95 -18.24 -6.53 -7.08
CA SER A 95 -19.11 -7.67 -7.38
C SER A 95 -18.75 -8.42 -8.67
N ASP A 96 -17.73 -7.97 -9.42
CA ASP A 96 -17.39 -8.53 -10.72
C ASP A 96 -16.94 -9.99 -10.61
N LYS A 97 -17.57 -10.87 -11.40
CA LYS A 97 -17.30 -12.31 -11.34
C LYS A 97 -15.88 -12.66 -11.75
N THR A 98 -15.29 -11.92 -12.69
CA THR A 98 -13.92 -12.18 -13.17
C THR A 98 -12.89 -11.78 -12.11
N TRP A 99 -13.14 -10.66 -11.42
CA TRP A 99 -12.36 -10.23 -10.27
C TRP A 99 -12.45 -11.22 -9.11
N LEU A 100 -13.66 -11.61 -8.71
CA LEU A 100 -13.87 -12.55 -7.60
C LEU A 100 -13.21 -13.91 -7.88
N ALA A 101 -13.30 -14.40 -9.13
CA ALA A 101 -12.64 -15.62 -9.54
C ALA A 101 -11.10 -15.50 -9.49
N LEU A 102 -10.55 -14.39 -9.97
CA LEU A 102 -9.11 -14.12 -9.90
C LEU A 102 -8.61 -14.06 -8.46
N ARG A 103 -9.30 -13.31 -7.59
CA ARG A 103 -8.98 -13.19 -6.16
C ARG A 103 -8.96 -14.56 -5.48
N LYS A 104 -9.97 -15.40 -5.73
CA LYS A 104 -10.04 -16.76 -5.18
C LYS A 104 -8.92 -17.65 -5.71
N ALA A 105 -8.61 -17.58 -7.01
CA ALA A 105 -7.57 -18.38 -7.64
C ALA A 105 -6.18 -18.06 -7.06
N VAL A 106 -5.85 -16.77 -6.96
CA VAL A 106 -4.57 -16.27 -6.44
C VAL A 106 -4.42 -16.63 -4.95
N LYS A 107 -5.49 -16.54 -4.15
CA LYS A 107 -5.44 -16.95 -2.75
C LYS A 107 -5.06 -18.43 -2.58
N ALA A 108 -5.51 -19.29 -3.51
CA ALA A 108 -5.22 -20.72 -3.46
C ALA A 108 -3.85 -21.09 -4.06
N ARG A 109 -3.44 -20.44 -5.16
CA ARG A 109 -2.22 -20.82 -5.90
C ARG A 109 -1.65 -19.66 -6.72
N PRO A 110 -0.36 -19.72 -7.12
CA PRO A 110 0.20 -18.76 -8.05
C PRO A 110 -0.59 -18.76 -9.37
N GLU A 111 -1.07 -17.59 -9.80
CA GLU A 111 -1.89 -17.45 -10.99
C GLU A 111 -1.06 -17.01 -12.21
N PRO A 112 -1.05 -17.78 -13.31
CA PRO A 112 -0.37 -17.39 -14.53
C PRO A 112 -0.98 -16.13 -15.15
N LYS A 113 -0.13 -15.26 -15.72
CA LYS A 113 -0.55 -14.02 -16.37
C LYS A 113 -1.36 -13.09 -15.46
N PHE A 114 -1.17 -13.18 -14.13
CA PHE A 114 -1.85 -12.38 -13.11
C PHE A 114 -1.93 -10.90 -13.48
N ARG A 115 -0.78 -10.28 -13.77
CA ARG A 115 -0.68 -8.87 -14.15
C ARG A 115 -1.61 -8.50 -15.32
N LYS A 116 -1.63 -9.31 -16.37
CA LYS A 116 -2.48 -9.08 -17.55
C LYS A 116 -3.96 -9.16 -17.22
N LYS A 117 -4.36 -10.15 -16.41
CA LYS A 117 -5.75 -10.32 -15.96
C LYS A 117 -6.19 -9.14 -15.08
N LEU A 118 -5.33 -8.73 -14.14
CA LEU A 118 -5.61 -7.62 -13.23
C LEU A 118 -5.73 -6.28 -13.96
N ILE A 119 -4.81 -5.99 -14.88
CA ILE A 119 -4.88 -4.80 -15.76
C ILE A 119 -6.16 -4.82 -16.58
N SER A 120 -6.57 -5.98 -17.12
CA SER A 120 -7.80 -6.09 -17.89
C SER A 120 -9.04 -5.76 -17.05
N ILE A 121 -9.11 -6.23 -15.80
CA ILE A 121 -10.21 -5.94 -14.87
C ILE A 121 -10.27 -4.44 -14.59
N LEU A 122 -9.13 -3.84 -14.22
CA LEU A 122 -9.03 -2.40 -13.95
C LEU A 122 -9.43 -1.57 -15.19
N LYS A 123 -8.87 -1.90 -16.35
CA LYS A 123 -9.16 -1.20 -17.61
C LYS A 123 -10.64 -1.31 -17.99
N ASN A 124 -11.25 -2.48 -17.80
CA ASN A 124 -12.67 -2.66 -18.07
C ASN A 124 -13.51 -1.76 -17.16
N SER A 125 -13.21 -1.74 -15.86
CA SER A 125 -13.89 -0.87 -14.88
C SER A 125 -13.77 0.61 -15.26
N LEU A 126 -12.55 1.10 -15.53
CA LEU A 126 -12.34 2.50 -15.91
C LEU A 126 -13.02 2.83 -17.24
N SER A 127 -13.03 1.90 -18.20
CA SER A 127 -13.71 2.13 -19.48
C SER A 127 -15.24 2.24 -19.37
N GLN A 128 -15.85 1.62 -18.36
CA GLN A 128 -17.28 1.76 -18.09
C GLN A 128 -17.57 3.16 -17.56
N TYR A 129 -16.77 3.63 -16.60
CA TYR A 129 -16.84 5.00 -16.12
C TYR A 129 -16.64 6.02 -17.26
N ASP A 130 -15.61 5.84 -18.08
CA ASP A 130 -15.28 6.76 -19.17
C ASP A 130 -16.46 6.93 -20.15
N LYS A 131 -17.16 5.82 -20.48
CA LYS A 131 -18.35 5.83 -21.34
C LYS A 131 -19.53 6.57 -20.71
N GLU A 132 -19.82 6.31 -19.44
CA GLU A 132 -20.97 6.91 -18.75
C GLU A 132 -20.73 8.40 -18.43
N ALA A 133 -19.47 8.79 -18.21
CA ALA A 133 -19.09 10.16 -17.86
C ALA A 133 -18.68 11.02 -19.07
N THR A 134 -18.79 10.51 -20.31
CA THR A 134 -18.27 11.18 -21.53
C THR A 134 -18.85 12.59 -21.75
N HIS A 135 -20.08 12.85 -21.32
CA HIS A 135 -20.79 14.12 -21.58
C HIS A 135 -20.49 15.22 -20.56
N PHE A 136 -19.77 14.91 -19.48
CA PHE A 136 -19.46 15.89 -18.43
C PHE A 136 -18.14 16.59 -18.68
N LYS A 137 -17.95 17.74 -18.01
CA LYS A 137 -16.73 18.54 -18.08
C LYS A 137 -15.50 17.68 -17.78
N GLU A 138 -14.52 17.73 -18.68
CA GLU A 138 -13.30 16.91 -18.64
C GLU A 138 -12.55 17.00 -17.31
N SER A 139 -12.35 18.19 -16.76
CA SER A 139 -11.64 18.37 -15.49
C SER A 139 -12.28 17.59 -14.34
N ILE A 140 -13.62 17.58 -14.28
CA ILE A 140 -14.40 16.89 -13.24
C ILE A 140 -14.37 15.39 -13.48
N ARG A 141 -14.56 14.97 -14.74
CA ARG A 141 -14.51 13.56 -15.14
C ARG A 141 -13.17 12.96 -14.77
N ASP A 142 -12.07 13.63 -15.11
CA ASP A 142 -10.71 13.11 -14.93
C ASP A 142 -10.32 13.06 -13.45
N GLU A 143 -10.72 14.06 -12.65
CA GLU A 143 -10.57 14.05 -11.19
C GLU A 143 -11.27 12.83 -10.57
N LYS A 144 -12.57 12.64 -10.88
CA LYS A 144 -13.34 11.51 -10.34
C LYS A 144 -12.89 10.15 -10.89
N ARG A 145 -12.34 10.13 -12.10
CA ARG A 145 -11.69 8.93 -12.67
C ARG A 145 -10.46 8.52 -11.87
N GLN A 146 -9.61 9.48 -11.48
CA GLN A 146 -8.42 9.22 -10.68
C GLN A 146 -8.77 8.74 -9.27
N GLU A 147 -9.80 9.32 -8.65
CA GLU A 147 -10.34 8.84 -7.37
C GLU A 147 -10.82 7.38 -7.49
N LEU A 148 -11.61 7.07 -8.52
CA LEU A 148 -12.06 5.70 -8.80
C LEU A 148 -10.89 4.73 -9.02
N GLU A 149 -9.88 5.13 -9.79
CA GLU A 149 -8.69 4.30 -10.04
C GLU A 149 -7.93 4.01 -8.74
N THR A 150 -7.79 5.01 -7.87
CA THR A 150 -7.14 4.88 -6.55
C THR A 150 -7.91 3.90 -5.66
N GLU A 151 -9.23 4.03 -5.56
CA GLU A 151 -10.07 3.13 -4.76
C GLU A 151 -10.09 1.71 -5.35
N ALA A 152 -10.12 1.57 -6.67
CA ALA A 152 -10.02 0.29 -7.34
C ALA A 152 -8.69 -0.40 -7.01
N LEU A 153 -7.56 0.31 -7.09
CA LEU A 153 -6.25 -0.25 -6.75
C LEU A 153 -6.18 -0.73 -5.29
N LYS A 154 -6.82 -0.04 -4.34
CA LYS A 154 -6.93 -0.52 -2.95
C LYS A 154 -7.65 -1.86 -2.86
N VAL A 155 -8.78 -2.02 -3.57
CA VAL A 155 -9.53 -3.30 -3.60
C VAL A 155 -8.72 -4.42 -4.26
N LEU A 156 -7.91 -4.10 -5.27
CA LEU A 156 -7.11 -5.08 -6.02
C LEU A 156 -5.82 -5.49 -5.28
N HIS A 157 -5.29 -4.63 -4.40
CA HIS A 157 -4.00 -4.81 -3.72
C HIS A 157 -3.86 -6.13 -2.94
N PRO A 158 -4.86 -6.64 -2.19
CA PRO A 158 -4.72 -7.92 -1.49
C PRO A 158 -4.36 -9.10 -2.40
N ALA A 159 -4.81 -9.11 -3.66
CA ALA A 159 -4.44 -10.17 -4.60
C ALA A 159 -2.97 -10.07 -5.04
N TYR A 160 -2.39 -8.87 -5.08
CA TYR A 160 -0.96 -8.68 -5.30
C TYR A 160 -0.14 -9.20 -4.13
N VAL A 161 -0.57 -8.90 -2.89
CA VAL A 161 0.07 -9.43 -1.68
C VAL A 161 0.04 -10.96 -1.65
N ASP A 162 -1.10 -11.57 -2.01
CA ASP A 162 -1.21 -13.02 -2.16
C ASP A 162 -0.21 -13.58 -3.20
N MET A 163 0.00 -12.88 -4.31
CA MET A 163 0.99 -13.25 -5.31
C MET A 163 2.42 -13.12 -4.80
N LEU A 164 2.75 -12.06 -4.05
CA LEU A 164 4.08 -11.90 -3.43
C LEU A 164 4.38 -13.03 -2.45
N ARG A 165 3.40 -13.47 -1.67
CA ARG A 165 3.53 -14.62 -0.77
C ARG A 165 3.87 -15.90 -1.54
N HIS A 166 3.22 -16.15 -2.68
CA HIS A 166 3.54 -17.27 -3.55
C HIS A 166 4.96 -17.19 -4.14
N LEU A 167 5.41 -16.00 -4.52
CA LEU A 167 6.76 -15.76 -5.02
C LEU A 167 7.81 -15.99 -3.93
N HIS A 168 7.57 -15.50 -2.71
CA HIS A 168 8.41 -15.75 -1.54
C HIS A 168 8.55 -17.25 -1.29
N TYR A 169 7.42 -17.96 -1.18
CA TYR A 169 7.41 -19.40 -0.95
C TYR A 169 8.18 -20.16 -2.04
N THR A 170 7.97 -19.79 -3.31
CA THR A 170 8.63 -20.43 -4.45
C THR A 170 10.14 -20.21 -4.43
N ALA A 171 10.60 -18.99 -4.16
CA ALA A 171 12.02 -18.66 -4.06
C ALA A 171 12.67 -19.38 -2.87
N LEU A 172 12.02 -19.39 -1.71
CA LEU A 172 12.51 -20.06 -0.50
C LEU A 172 12.61 -21.58 -0.67
N LYS A 173 11.61 -22.20 -1.31
CA LYS A 173 11.60 -23.63 -1.64
C LYS A 173 12.71 -23.99 -2.64
N SER A 174 12.90 -23.16 -3.67
CA SER A 174 13.97 -23.30 -4.66
C SER A 174 15.36 -23.23 -3.99
N PHE A 175 15.57 -22.20 -3.17
CA PHE A 175 16.77 -22.01 -2.36
C PHE A 175 17.07 -23.26 -1.51
N ARG A 176 16.07 -23.72 -0.74
CA ARG A 176 16.22 -24.89 0.13
C ARG A 176 16.64 -26.13 -0.65
N ASN A 177 15.97 -26.42 -1.76
CA ASN A 177 16.27 -27.58 -2.58
C ASN A 177 17.70 -27.55 -3.13
N ARG A 178 18.15 -26.38 -3.62
CA ARG A 178 19.51 -26.20 -4.13
C ARG A 178 20.55 -26.25 -3.02
N LEU A 179 20.25 -25.70 -1.84
CA LEU A 179 21.10 -25.77 -0.66
C LEU A 179 21.31 -27.22 -0.19
N VAL A 180 20.22 -27.99 -0.05
CA VAL A 180 20.29 -29.42 0.31
C VAL A 180 21.09 -30.21 -0.72
N LYS A 181 20.93 -29.92 -2.02
CA LYS A 181 21.74 -30.54 -3.07
C LYS A 181 23.22 -30.19 -2.92
N ARG A 182 23.55 -28.90 -2.74
CA ARG A 182 24.94 -28.44 -2.62
C ARG A 182 25.64 -29.08 -1.43
N VAL A 183 24.98 -29.19 -0.28
CA VAL A 183 25.56 -29.83 0.91
C VAL A 183 25.81 -31.33 0.71
N LYS A 184 24.97 -32.02 -0.07
CA LYS A 184 25.20 -33.45 -0.41
C LYS A 184 26.44 -33.65 -1.29
N GLU A 185 26.76 -32.65 -2.10
CA GLU A 185 27.87 -32.64 -3.07
C GLU A 185 29.09 -31.86 -2.53
N ALA A 186 29.08 -31.45 -1.26
CA ALA A 186 30.05 -30.49 -0.72
C ALA A 186 31.42 -31.12 -0.42
N SER A 187 32.46 -30.55 -1.04
CA SER A 187 33.83 -30.46 -0.53
C SER A 187 34.00 -29.11 0.20
N ARG A 188 35.09 -28.92 0.96
CA ARG A 188 35.38 -27.62 1.61
C ARG A 188 35.53 -26.49 0.60
N ASP A 189 36.25 -26.76 -0.48
CA ASP A 189 36.60 -25.73 -1.45
C ASP A 189 35.38 -25.27 -2.23
N GLY A 190 35.20 -23.95 -2.30
CA GLY A 190 34.08 -23.31 -2.99
C GLY A 190 32.71 -23.56 -2.35
N PHE A 191 32.62 -24.09 -1.12
CA PHE A 191 31.35 -24.29 -0.43
C PHE A 191 30.63 -22.97 -0.15
N GLU A 192 31.32 -22.00 0.44
CA GLU A 192 30.75 -20.69 0.77
C GLU A 192 30.33 -19.94 -0.48
N ALA A 193 31.23 -19.80 -1.47
CA ALA A 193 30.93 -19.14 -2.73
C ALA A 193 29.71 -19.77 -3.46
N SER A 194 29.54 -21.10 -3.36
CA SER A 194 28.37 -21.77 -3.93
C SER A 194 27.08 -21.43 -3.18
N ILE A 195 27.12 -21.34 -1.85
CA ILE A 195 25.95 -20.94 -1.06
C ILE A 195 25.59 -19.49 -1.39
N ASP A 196 26.56 -18.59 -1.43
CA ASP A 196 26.33 -17.18 -1.76
C ASP A 196 25.74 -17.03 -3.17
N HIS A 197 26.16 -17.87 -4.12
CA HIS A 197 25.55 -17.93 -5.46
C HIS A 197 24.09 -18.43 -5.41
N ILE A 198 23.79 -19.46 -4.63
CA ILE A 198 22.42 -19.96 -4.45
C ILE A 198 21.51 -18.90 -3.81
N VAL A 199 22.03 -18.11 -2.85
CA VAL A 199 21.33 -16.97 -2.26
C VAL A 199 21.01 -15.92 -3.33
N LYS A 200 22.00 -15.50 -4.11
CA LYS A 200 21.83 -14.51 -5.20
C LYS A 200 20.80 -14.97 -6.23
N ASP A 201 20.85 -16.24 -6.64
CA ASP A 201 19.90 -16.80 -7.60
C ASP A 201 18.46 -16.79 -7.06
N ALA A 202 18.27 -17.12 -5.78
CA ALA A 202 16.95 -17.12 -5.15
C ALA A 202 16.37 -15.69 -5.06
N MET A 203 17.19 -14.71 -4.67
CA MET A 203 16.80 -13.30 -4.65
C MET A 203 16.46 -12.80 -6.05
N HIS A 204 17.29 -13.14 -7.04
CA HIS A 204 17.05 -12.76 -8.44
C HIS A 204 15.74 -13.36 -8.98
N GLN A 205 15.45 -14.63 -8.66
CA GLN A 205 14.20 -15.29 -9.03
C GLN A 205 12.98 -14.55 -8.44
N PHE A 206 13.06 -14.16 -7.17
CA PHE A 206 12.01 -13.41 -6.50
C PHE A 206 11.79 -12.01 -7.13
N GLU A 207 12.86 -11.26 -7.34
CA GLU A 207 12.80 -9.92 -7.94
C GLU A 207 12.24 -9.93 -9.35
N LYS A 208 12.63 -10.92 -10.16
CA LYS A 208 12.07 -11.13 -11.49
C LYS A 208 10.56 -11.37 -11.41
N GLY A 209 10.13 -12.25 -10.51
CA GLY A 209 8.71 -12.51 -10.27
C GLY A 209 7.93 -11.27 -9.84
N CYS A 210 8.51 -10.43 -8.97
CA CYS A 210 7.87 -9.19 -8.50
C CYS A 210 7.61 -8.20 -9.65
N LYS A 211 8.57 -8.06 -10.57
CA LYS A 211 8.42 -7.20 -11.76
C LYS A 211 7.30 -7.69 -12.68
N ASP A 212 7.10 -9.00 -12.77
CA ASP A 212 6.07 -9.60 -13.62
C ASP A 212 4.65 -9.45 -13.07
N VAL A 213 4.49 -9.08 -11.79
CA VAL A 213 3.18 -9.03 -11.10
C VAL A 213 2.75 -7.62 -10.69
N SER A 214 3.67 -6.66 -10.57
CA SER A 214 3.33 -5.27 -10.21
C SER A 214 2.64 -4.51 -11.36
N ILE A 215 1.60 -3.75 -11.02
CA ILE A 215 0.84 -2.90 -11.96
C ILE A 215 0.89 -1.41 -11.62
N SER A 216 1.18 -1.06 -10.37
CA SER A 216 1.21 0.31 -9.85
C SER A 216 2.59 0.59 -9.25
N LYS A 217 3.05 1.85 -9.32
CA LYS A 217 4.36 2.25 -8.79
C LYS A 217 4.37 2.29 -7.26
N GLU A 218 3.19 2.46 -6.68
CA GLU A 218 2.94 2.52 -5.24
C GLU A 218 2.99 1.11 -4.61
N TRP A 219 2.83 0.05 -5.41
CA TRP A 219 2.85 -1.33 -4.92
C TRP A 219 4.28 -1.80 -4.69
N ASP A 220 4.66 -1.82 -3.42
CA ASP A 220 6.02 -2.16 -2.99
C ASP A 220 6.15 -3.63 -2.54
N ALA A 221 7.26 -4.25 -2.91
CA ALA A 221 7.63 -5.61 -2.50
C ALA A 221 8.77 -5.61 -1.47
N SER A 222 9.26 -4.45 -1.03
CA SER A 222 10.45 -4.32 -0.17
C SER A 222 10.32 -5.06 1.16
N ALA A 223 9.13 -5.01 1.79
CA ALA A 223 8.86 -5.72 3.04
C ALA A 223 9.00 -7.24 2.85
N VAL A 224 8.33 -7.80 1.83
CA VAL A 224 8.41 -9.24 1.50
C VAL A 224 9.83 -9.65 1.08
N ARG A 225 10.54 -8.77 0.37
CA ARG A 225 11.96 -8.95 0.02
C ARG A 225 12.85 -9.05 1.26
N GLY A 226 12.66 -8.15 2.23
CA GLY A 226 13.42 -8.14 3.48
C GLY A 226 13.18 -9.41 4.31
N ILE A 227 11.94 -9.89 4.34
CA ILE A 227 11.58 -11.14 5.03
C ILE A 227 12.24 -12.33 4.35
N LEU A 228 12.17 -12.41 3.02
CA LEU A 228 12.84 -13.46 2.24
C LEU A 228 14.35 -13.48 2.55
N LEU A 229 14.99 -12.31 2.56
CA LEU A 229 16.42 -12.18 2.86
C LEU A 229 16.74 -12.70 4.27
N CYS A 230 16.00 -12.26 5.30
CA CYS A 230 16.19 -12.75 6.67
C CYS A 230 16.00 -14.27 6.79
N ASP A 231 15.00 -14.85 6.13
CA ASP A 231 14.77 -16.30 6.17
C ASP A 231 15.91 -17.07 5.48
N ILE A 232 16.43 -16.54 4.36
CA ILE A 232 17.58 -17.09 3.65
C ILE A 232 18.84 -17.01 4.51
N GLU A 233 19.19 -15.85 5.06
CA GLU A 233 20.37 -15.63 5.91
C GLU A 233 20.35 -16.53 7.16
N LYS A 234 19.17 -16.69 7.78
CA LYS A 234 18.98 -17.60 8.92
C LYS A 234 19.23 -19.06 8.53
N MET A 235 18.79 -19.49 7.35
CA MET A 235 19.06 -20.86 6.87
C MET A 235 20.51 -21.06 6.43
N GLU A 236 21.09 -20.06 5.78
CA GLU A 236 22.47 -20.02 5.36
C GLU A 236 23.41 -20.18 6.56
N SER A 237 23.28 -19.30 7.56
CA SER A 237 24.10 -19.32 8.78
C SER A 237 24.00 -20.66 9.51
N LYS A 238 22.78 -21.15 9.77
CA LYS A 238 22.54 -22.48 10.37
C LYS A 238 23.23 -23.59 9.57
N THR A 239 23.20 -23.52 8.25
CA THR A 239 23.80 -24.54 7.36
C THR A 239 25.31 -24.47 7.38
N LYS A 240 25.91 -23.28 7.23
CA LYS A 240 27.36 -23.04 7.30
C LYS A 240 27.92 -23.53 8.64
N THR A 241 27.33 -23.14 9.77
CA THR A 241 27.77 -23.58 11.11
C THR A 241 27.74 -25.10 11.26
N ARG A 242 26.65 -25.76 10.83
CA ARG A 242 26.54 -27.23 10.94
C ARG A 242 27.52 -27.94 10.02
N PHE A 243 27.71 -27.44 8.79
CA PHE A 243 28.69 -27.98 7.86
C PHE A 243 30.09 -27.96 8.46
N TYR A 244 30.55 -26.81 8.95
CA TYR A 244 31.87 -26.68 9.56
C TYR A 244 32.05 -27.50 10.84
N LYS A 245 31.01 -27.63 11.67
CA LYS A 245 31.06 -28.51 12.85
C LYS A 245 31.31 -29.97 12.45
N VAL A 246 30.61 -30.46 11.43
CA VAL A 246 30.78 -31.83 10.91
C VAL A 246 32.15 -31.98 10.27
N TYR A 247 32.54 -31.03 9.42
CA TYR A 247 33.83 -31.00 8.74
C TYR A 247 35.00 -31.08 9.74
N ASN A 248 35.02 -30.21 10.75
CA ASN A 248 36.07 -30.18 11.76
C ASN A 248 36.12 -31.48 12.59
N THR A 249 34.96 -32.05 12.90
CA THR A 249 34.88 -33.34 13.61
C THR A 249 35.46 -34.48 12.78
N LEU A 250 35.18 -34.50 11.47
CA LEU A 250 35.71 -35.49 10.54
C LEU A 250 37.23 -35.32 10.35
N LYS A 251 37.70 -34.08 10.18
CA LYS A 251 39.13 -33.74 10.12
C LYS A 251 39.87 -34.24 11.37
N ALA A 252 39.36 -33.95 12.57
CA ALA A 252 39.96 -34.40 13.83
C ALA A 252 39.97 -35.93 14.02
N LYS A 253 38.97 -36.65 13.48
CA LYS A 253 38.96 -38.12 13.47
C LYS A 253 39.98 -38.68 12.46
N ALA A 254 40.12 -38.07 11.30
CA ALA A 254 41.09 -38.47 10.28
C ALA A 254 42.53 -38.35 10.80
N VAL A 255 42.88 -37.19 11.37
CA VAL A 255 44.22 -36.91 11.94
C VAL A 255 44.57 -37.92 13.04
N ARG A 256 43.64 -38.23 13.96
CA ARG A 256 43.87 -39.23 15.02
C ARG A 256 44.04 -40.65 14.48
N GLY A 257 43.26 -41.04 13.47
CA GLY A 257 43.38 -42.37 12.85
C GLY A 257 44.73 -42.58 12.14
N VAL A 258 45.26 -41.53 11.51
CA VAL A 258 46.60 -41.54 10.91
C VAL A 258 47.69 -41.60 11.98
N ALA A 259 47.56 -40.83 13.07
CA ALA A 259 48.55 -40.78 14.14
C ALA A 259 48.71 -42.09 14.94
N LEU A 260 47.65 -42.92 15.02
CA LEU A 260 47.66 -44.14 15.83
C LEU A 260 48.10 -45.41 15.06
N GLY A 261 48.41 -45.32 13.75
CA GLY A 261 48.96 -46.45 12.99
C GLY A 261 48.08 -47.71 12.96
N ILE A 262 46.77 -47.60 13.20
CA ILE A 262 45.86 -48.74 13.27
C ILE A 262 45.52 -49.21 11.84
N GLY A 263 46.16 -50.29 11.40
CA GLY A 263 46.07 -50.84 10.03
C GLY A 263 44.65 -51.15 9.51
N GLY A 264 43.64 -51.27 10.38
CA GLY A 264 42.24 -51.43 9.99
C GLY A 264 41.45 -50.11 9.78
N MET A 265 41.93 -48.99 10.31
CA MET A 265 41.27 -47.67 10.19
C MET A 265 41.87 -46.76 9.11
N ALA A 266 42.95 -47.18 8.46
CA ALA A 266 43.58 -46.45 7.36
C ALA A 266 42.58 -46.07 6.25
N GLY A 267 41.64 -46.96 5.89
CA GLY A 267 40.61 -46.67 4.88
C GLY A 267 39.63 -45.56 5.25
N ALA A 268 39.26 -45.44 6.53
CA ALA A 268 38.36 -44.37 7.00
C ALA A 268 39.10 -43.03 7.15
N GLY A 269 40.37 -43.06 7.57
CA GLY A 269 41.23 -41.89 7.65
C GLY A 269 41.51 -41.27 6.27
N VAL A 270 41.83 -42.09 5.27
CA VAL A 270 42.14 -41.62 3.91
C VAL A 270 40.88 -41.10 3.19
N ALA A 271 39.71 -41.70 3.39
CA ALA A 271 38.47 -41.18 2.81
C ALA A 271 37.95 -39.89 3.46
N ALA A 272 38.18 -39.74 4.78
CA ALA A 272 37.95 -38.46 5.44
C ALA A 272 38.95 -37.39 4.97
N ALA A 273 40.19 -37.75 4.66
CA ALA A 273 41.19 -36.86 4.07
C ALA A 273 40.85 -36.45 2.62
N ALA A 274 40.36 -37.36 1.78
CA ALA A 274 39.88 -37.06 0.43
C ALA A 274 38.67 -36.12 0.41
N PHE A 275 37.79 -36.19 1.42
CA PHE A 275 36.68 -35.26 1.61
C PHE A 275 37.13 -33.85 2.07
N VAL A 276 38.26 -33.78 2.79
CA VAL A 276 38.83 -32.53 3.33
C VAL A 276 39.53 -31.68 2.26
N GLY A 277 39.94 -32.29 1.14
CA GLY A 277 40.49 -31.61 -0.05
C GLY A 277 42.02 -31.45 -0.08
N ASP A 278 42.75 -31.95 0.92
CA ASP A 278 44.14 -31.54 1.18
C ASP A 278 45.25 -32.54 0.73
N TRP A 279 44.96 -33.58 -0.07
CA TRP A 279 45.96 -34.62 -0.44
C TRP A 279 45.92 -35.06 -1.92
N ASP A 280 47.04 -35.58 -2.42
CA ASP A 280 47.26 -35.91 -3.83
C ASP A 280 46.49 -37.14 -4.36
N ALA A 281 46.31 -37.19 -5.68
CA ALA A 281 45.47 -38.16 -6.39
C ALA A 281 45.94 -39.62 -6.28
N VAL A 282 47.23 -39.85 -5.99
CA VAL A 282 47.82 -41.19 -5.86
C VAL A 282 47.42 -41.83 -4.53
N SER A 283 47.28 -41.03 -3.48
CA SER A 283 46.90 -41.46 -2.14
C SER A 283 45.40 -41.74 -1.98
N ALA A 284 44.54 -41.04 -2.73
CA ALA A 284 43.08 -41.21 -2.71
C ALA A 284 42.60 -42.51 -3.40
N LYS A 285 43.36 -43.03 -4.36
CA LYS A 285 42.97 -44.16 -5.22
C LYS A 285 42.83 -45.50 -4.47
N LYS A 286 43.36 -45.61 -3.24
CA LYS A 286 43.26 -46.81 -2.37
C LYS A 286 42.18 -46.73 -1.29
N ALA A 287 41.54 -45.57 -1.08
CA ALA A 287 40.48 -45.38 -0.08
C ALA A 287 39.10 -45.39 -0.75
N GLY A 288 38.60 -46.61 -0.96
CA GLY A 288 37.47 -46.90 -1.83
C GLY A 288 36.15 -46.17 -1.52
N ASP A 289 35.28 -46.25 -2.52
CA ASP A 289 33.93 -45.68 -2.61
C ASP A 289 33.04 -45.87 -1.36
N VAL A 290 33.32 -46.90 -0.56
CA VAL A 290 32.61 -47.24 0.67
C VAL A 290 32.69 -46.13 1.72
N ALA A 291 33.85 -45.51 1.91
CA ALA A 291 34.04 -44.53 2.97
C ALA A 291 33.55 -43.12 2.56
N SER A 292 33.64 -42.77 1.27
CA SER A 292 32.89 -41.66 0.66
C SER A 292 31.37 -41.83 0.83
N THR A 293 30.87 -43.05 0.63
CA THR A 293 29.45 -43.39 0.81
C THR A 293 29.02 -43.30 2.29
N MET A 294 29.89 -43.68 3.24
CA MET A 294 29.60 -43.60 4.67
C MET A 294 29.56 -42.15 5.17
N LEU A 295 30.49 -41.31 4.71
CA LEU A 295 30.48 -39.87 4.97
C LEU A 295 29.22 -39.21 4.39
N ARG A 296 28.88 -39.54 3.14
CA ARG A 296 27.65 -39.10 2.47
C ARG A 296 26.41 -39.51 3.25
N LYS A 297 26.39 -40.71 3.86
CA LYS A 297 25.30 -41.19 4.74
C LYS A 297 25.23 -40.44 6.08
N ILE A 298 26.36 -40.05 6.67
CA ILE A 298 26.41 -39.28 7.93
C ILE A 298 25.91 -37.85 7.69
N ILE A 299 26.40 -37.21 6.61
CA ILE A 299 25.93 -35.89 6.16
C ILE A 299 24.43 -35.97 5.84
N LYS A 300 23.98 -36.99 5.10
CA LYS A 300 22.56 -37.21 4.77
C LYS A 300 21.68 -37.39 6.01
N ARG A 301 22.13 -38.13 7.05
CA ARG A 301 21.38 -38.29 8.32
C ARG A 301 21.26 -36.97 9.10
N HIS A 302 22.32 -36.18 9.16
CA HIS A 302 22.28 -34.86 9.80
C HIS A 302 21.48 -33.83 8.97
N MET A 303 21.45 -33.98 7.64
CA MET A 303 20.62 -33.19 6.74
C MET A 303 19.13 -33.54 6.83
N LEU A 304 18.77 -34.82 6.99
CA LEU A 304 17.39 -35.23 7.27
C LEU A 304 16.87 -34.63 8.58
N LYS A 305 17.75 -34.45 9.58
CA LYS A 305 17.43 -33.70 10.80
C LYS A 305 17.27 -32.19 10.55
N LEU A 306 17.95 -31.61 9.56
CA LEU A 306 17.74 -30.23 9.11
C LEU A 306 16.42 -30.10 8.35
N ASP A 307 16.09 -31.06 7.50
CA ASP A 307 14.85 -31.05 6.74
C ASP A 307 13.62 -31.12 7.66
N ASN A 308 13.64 -32.01 8.66
CA ASN A 308 12.57 -32.12 9.67
C ASN A 308 12.49 -30.86 10.57
N PHE A 309 13.62 -30.22 10.87
CA PHE A 309 13.62 -28.99 11.68
C PHE A 309 13.06 -27.79 10.90
N ASN A 310 13.48 -27.62 9.65
CA ASN A 310 12.99 -26.52 8.80
C ASN A 310 11.59 -26.78 8.21
N ALA A 311 11.05 -28.01 8.29
CA ALA A 311 9.64 -28.28 8.00
C ALA A 311 8.73 -27.89 9.18
N ASN A 312 9.30 -27.78 10.39
CA ASN A 312 8.60 -27.41 11.61
C ASN A 312 8.64 -25.89 11.88
N GLU A 313 9.57 -25.15 11.25
CA GLU A 313 9.46 -23.68 11.11
C GLU A 313 8.32 -23.42 10.11
N ASN A 314 7.12 -23.17 10.64
CA ASN A 314 5.87 -23.00 9.90
C ASN A 314 5.93 -21.74 9.00
N THR A 315 6.54 -21.89 7.82
CA THR A 315 6.80 -20.79 6.86
C THR A 315 5.51 -20.17 6.36
N ASP A 316 4.44 -20.96 6.25
CA ASP A 316 3.11 -20.48 5.84
C ASP A 316 2.50 -19.58 6.93
N ASN A 317 2.61 -19.94 8.22
CA ASN A 317 2.07 -19.10 9.30
C ASN A 317 2.83 -17.78 9.48
N ARG A 318 4.15 -17.76 9.25
CA ARG A 318 4.94 -16.52 9.34
C ARG A 318 4.72 -15.61 8.13
N ALA A 319 4.58 -16.18 6.93
CA ALA A 319 4.22 -15.40 5.75
C ALA A 319 2.78 -14.87 5.83
N ASN A 320 1.84 -15.66 6.35
CA ASN A 320 0.45 -15.22 6.55
C ASN A 320 0.33 -14.11 7.60
N GLY A 321 1.00 -14.21 8.76
CA GLY A 321 0.94 -13.18 9.80
C GLY A 321 1.53 -11.83 9.38
N ILE A 322 2.50 -11.81 8.47
CA ILE A 322 3.09 -10.56 7.95
C ILE A 322 2.28 -9.98 6.77
N VAL A 323 1.58 -10.84 6.03
CA VAL A 323 0.57 -10.41 5.04
C VAL A 323 -0.61 -9.72 5.73
N ASP A 324 -1.02 -10.21 6.90
CA ASP A 324 -2.06 -9.56 7.70
C ASP A 324 -1.62 -8.16 8.17
N ASP A 325 -0.35 -7.95 8.53
CA ASP A 325 0.21 -6.63 8.87
C ASP A 325 0.32 -5.69 7.64
N LEU A 326 0.58 -6.23 6.43
CA LEU A 326 0.62 -5.46 5.17
C LEU A 326 -0.77 -5.12 4.60
N VAL A 327 -1.80 -5.87 5.00
CA VAL A 327 -3.21 -5.67 4.61
C VAL A 327 -3.97 -4.86 5.68
N GLY A 328 -3.48 -4.86 6.92
CA GLY A 328 -4.17 -4.38 8.13
C GLY A 328 -4.47 -2.88 8.26
N GLU A 329 -4.06 -2.03 7.31
CA GLU A 329 -4.42 -0.59 7.33
C GLU A 329 -5.61 -0.22 6.44
N THR A 330 -6.27 -1.17 5.75
CA THR A 330 -7.30 -0.79 4.76
C THR A 330 -8.54 -1.68 4.69
N VAL A 331 -9.21 -2.00 5.80
CA VAL A 331 -10.68 -2.22 5.77
C VAL A 331 -11.29 -1.86 7.14
N ASP A 332 -11.83 -0.65 7.25
CA ASP A 332 -12.89 -0.37 8.22
C ASP A 332 -14.18 -0.91 7.60
N ASN A 333 -14.55 -2.14 7.96
CA ASN A 333 -15.85 -2.72 7.64
C ASN A 333 -16.84 -2.15 8.66
N SER A 334 -17.31 -0.92 8.42
CA SER A 334 -18.48 -0.40 9.08
C SER A 334 -19.33 0.37 8.07
N LEU A 335 -20.32 -0.33 7.52
CA LEU A 335 -21.54 0.25 6.98
C LEU A 335 -22.69 -0.66 7.42
N ASP A 336 -23.17 -0.43 8.64
CA ASP A 336 -24.56 -0.72 9.00
C ASP A 336 -25.26 0.61 9.23
N PHE A 337 -26.11 0.99 8.27
CA PHE A 337 -27.14 2.00 8.45
C PHE A 337 -28.49 1.27 8.31
N GLN A 338 -29.19 1.05 9.42
CA GLN A 338 -30.62 1.35 9.57
C GLN A 338 -31.15 0.99 10.98
N ASN A 339 -31.59 2.04 11.68
CA ASN A 339 -32.71 2.16 12.64
C ASN A 339 -33.05 1.01 13.60
N ALA A 340 -32.86 1.27 14.90
CA ALA A 340 -33.90 1.04 15.91
C ALA A 340 -33.69 1.96 17.12
N SER A 341 -34.78 2.61 17.52
CA SER A 341 -34.96 3.51 18.66
C SER A 341 -34.90 2.82 20.02
N ASP A 342 -34.41 3.57 21.00
CA ASP A 342 -34.73 3.59 22.44
C ASP A 342 -34.76 2.29 23.25
N THR A 343 -33.83 2.18 24.21
CA THR A 343 -34.16 2.17 25.67
C THR A 343 -32.88 2.17 26.51
N ALA A 344 -32.86 3.04 27.53
CA ALA A 344 -31.80 3.18 28.51
C ALA A 344 -31.82 2.05 29.55
N ASN A 345 -30.65 1.67 30.08
CA ASN A 345 -30.37 1.62 31.52
C ASN A 345 -28.93 1.13 31.83
N ASP A 346 -28.16 2.05 32.39
CA ASP A 346 -27.44 2.02 33.68
C ASP A 346 -26.43 0.91 34.07
N SER A 347 -25.20 1.39 34.31
CA SER A 347 -24.30 1.10 35.44
C SER A 347 -23.68 -0.30 35.65
N THR A 348 -22.34 -0.39 35.60
CA THR A 348 -21.42 -0.41 36.76
C THR A 348 -20.09 -1.10 36.43
N ALA A 349 -19.02 -0.56 37.03
CA ALA A 349 -17.63 -0.98 36.95
C ALA A 349 -17.35 -2.24 37.78
N ASN A 350 -16.27 -2.97 37.45
CA ASN A 350 -15.14 -3.14 38.37
C ASN A 350 -13.95 -3.85 37.72
N ASP A 351 -12.79 -3.41 38.17
CA ASP A 351 -11.43 -3.78 37.80
C ASP A 351 -11.02 -5.20 38.22
N LEU A 352 -9.92 -5.71 37.63
CA LEU A 352 -8.75 -6.15 38.39
C LEU A 352 -7.56 -6.51 37.49
N GLU A 353 -6.38 -6.09 37.98
CA GLU A 353 -5.04 -6.07 37.40
C GLU A 353 -4.34 -7.43 37.27
N GLY A 354 -3.23 -7.46 36.51
CA GLY A 354 -2.24 -8.54 36.53
C GLY A 354 -1.13 -8.40 35.49
N ASP A 355 -0.09 -7.65 35.86
CA ASP A 355 1.15 -7.34 35.12
C ASP A 355 2.03 -8.55 34.71
N THR A 356 2.76 -8.43 33.58
CA THR A 356 4.25 -8.29 33.59
C THR A 356 4.87 -8.14 32.18
N SER A 357 5.40 -6.93 31.97
CA SER A 357 6.51 -6.44 31.14
C SER A 357 7.24 -7.32 30.10
N CYS A 358 7.45 -6.72 28.92
CA CYS A 358 8.79 -6.39 28.42
C CYS A 358 8.71 -5.16 27.49
N ARG A 359 9.12 -3.98 27.99
CA ARG A 359 9.27 -2.73 27.24
C ARG A 359 10.62 -2.71 26.52
N THR A 360 10.65 -2.23 25.29
CA THR A 360 11.37 -0.99 24.93
C THR A 360 10.92 -0.47 23.56
N SER A 361 10.49 0.79 23.55
CA SER A 361 10.22 1.61 22.37
C SER A 361 11.51 2.32 21.92
N PRO A 362 11.56 2.88 20.70
CA PRO A 362 11.52 4.34 20.69
C PRO A 362 10.69 4.99 19.57
N ALA A 363 9.98 6.05 19.98
CA ALA A 363 9.82 7.34 19.29
C ALA A 363 9.28 7.36 17.84
N ARG A 364 7.96 7.53 17.74
CA ARG A 364 7.28 8.07 16.54
C ARG A 364 7.68 9.54 16.33
N ARG A 365 8.38 9.85 15.23
CA ARG A 365 8.47 11.22 14.70
C ARG A 365 7.27 11.51 13.81
N ARG A 366 6.62 12.60 14.16
CA ARG A 366 5.43 13.21 13.58
C ARG A 366 5.81 13.84 12.22
N TRP A 367 5.48 13.21 11.11
CA TRP A 367 5.56 13.86 9.79
C TRP A 367 4.29 14.68 9.58
N ARG A 368 4.35 15.97 9.93
CA ARG A 368 3.44 16.97 9.38
C ARG A 368 4.06 17.51 8.10
N PHE A 369 3.44 17.21 6.98
CA PHE A 369 3.65 17.93 5.73
C PHE A 369 3.15 19.36 5.91
N SER A 370 4.07 20.32 6.00
CA SER A 370 3.78 21.74 5.77
C SER A 370 4.31 22.10 4.39
N PHE A 371 3.40 22.26 3.44
CA PHE A 371 3.67 22.97 2.19
C PHE A 371 3.90 24.45 2.51
N TYR A 372 5.14 24.91 2.36
CA TYR A 372 5.44 26.34 2.22
C TYR A 372 5.34 26.69 0.74
N LEU A 373 4.27 27.37 0.36
CA LEU A 373 4.18 28.09 -0.91
C LEU A 373 4.84 29.46 -0.68
N ILE A 374 6.03 29.67 -1.25
CA ILE A 374 6.64 31.00 -1.36
C ILE A 374 5.95 31.68 -2.55
N VAL A 375 5.05 32.61 -2.27
CA VAL A 375 4.61 33.62 -3.24
C VAL A 375 5.28 34.92 -2.81
N GLY A 376 6.38 35.26 -3.48
CA GLY A 376 6.98 36.57 -3.41
C GLY A 376 6.07 37.58 -4.10
N LEU A 377 5.54 38.52 -3.32
CA LEU A 377 5.06 39.80 -3.78
C LEU A 377 6.31 40.67 -4.04
N GLU A 378 6.51 41.16 -5.25
CA GLU A 378 7.21 42.43 -5.44
C GLU A 378 6.34 43.33 -6.31
N VAL A 379 6.09 44.50 -5.75
CA VAL A 379 5.20 45.55 -6.22
C VAL A 379 6.05 46.58 -6.97
N ALA A 380 5.57 46.94 -8.17
CA ALA A 380 5.67 48.21 -8.87
C ALA A 380 6.87 49.15 -8.63
N ILE A 381 7.63 49.41 -9.70
CA ILE A 381 7.73 50.72 -10.38
C ILE A 381 7.71 50.48 -11.89
#